data_AF-A0AAP5I9I9-F1
#
_entry.id   AF-A0AAP5I9I9-F1
#
_cell.length_a   1.000
_cell.length_b   1.000
_cell.length_c   1.000
_cell.angle_alpha   90.00
_cell.angle_beta   90.00
_cell.angle_gamma   90.00
#
_symmetry.space_group_name_H-M   'P 1'
#
loop_
_entity.id
_entity.type
_entity.pdbx_description
1 polymer ?
#
loop_
_entity_poly.entity_id
_entity_poly.type
_entity_poly.pdbx_seq_one_letter_code
_entity_poly.pdbx_strand_id
1 'polypeptide(L)'
;MTAEPTDTTRLRLQQELRDIKLGIPNHSQRFLFDYVFSARSGDISQAIHDFKPDVVHFSGHGNSTGELYIENELGQQHPLTPKALAALFELVADTVKCVVLNACYSDIQARAIVKYIPFVIGMRKEIGDNAAIAFAVGFYKALAANCSIEDAYKFGRTEIQLKGIPEELTPFLRKRVDKYRADLYVPHLSIERECFRKVLQGGSLIRIKAPDNMGKTSLMNRIVSYVRENHNYQIVTLSCHTLVDSLVSNDLERFLKSFCFVVSSKLKLPDHLDEYWNNPPDPIYKTGDYFERHLLAKTPKPLLLALDDADLVFEQPKIANQFCIMLRNWYDRARRSDLDSEIWDKLRLIIVHSTEFYAELDINTSPLGGVGKVVDLPELNLEQVQRLVTRHRLSWSEGQVEQLMAMLGGHPLLLGMAADYVKRHRITLEELLQEAPTVAGPFSDHLRELLEILQQKPDLQAAFSQVVNAHEDNTVELNPIPAKSLQRLGLVKLDRDFANPRCQLYRQYFRRYL
;
A
#
# COMPACT_ATOMS: atom_id res chain seq x y z
N MET A 1 -8.90 9.54 -23.91
CA MET A 1 -7.76 9.96 -24.76
C MET A 1 -7.22 8.73 -25.47
N THR A 2 -6.95 8.84 -26.76
CA THR A 2 -6.43 7.73 -27.57
C THR A 2 -5.18 8.17 -28.30
N ALA A 3 -4.19 7.29 -28.47
CA ALA A 3 -3.01 7.54 -29.28
C ALA A 3 -2.82 6.42 -30.31
N GLU A 4 -2.59 6.79 -31.57
CA GLU A 4 -2.47 5.84 -32.69
C GLU A 4 -1.25 6.22 -33.56
N PRO A 5 0.00 6.03 -33.05
CA PRO A 5 1.20 6.36 -33.80
C PRO A 5 1.25 5.66 -35.17
N THR A 6 1.75 6.37 -36.18
CA THR A 6 1.75 5.89 -37.57
C THR A 6 2.67 4.69 -37.81
N ASP A 7 3.59 4.43 -36.88
CA ASP A 7 4.58 3.36 -36.89
C ASP A 7 4.18 2.13 -36.05
N THR A 8 2.92 2.03 -35.59
CA THR A 8 2.39 0.85 -34.87
C THR A 8 1.32 0.07 -35.61
N THR A 9 1.04 -1.15 -35.12
CA THR A 9 -0.16 -1.89 -35.52
C THR A 9 -1.41 -1.13 -35.14
N ARG A 10 -2.36 -1.04 -36.07
CA ARG A 10 -3.58 -0.26 -35.88
C ARG A 10 -4.47 -0.84 -34.77
N LEU A 11 -4.80 -0.04 -33.75
CA LEU A 11 -5.73 -0.41 -32.68
C LEU A 11 -7.18 -0.05 -33.03
N ARG A 12 -8.13 -0.79 -32.48
CA ARG A 12 -9.58 -0.53 -32.70
C ARG A 12 -10.16 0.55 -31.77
N LEU A 13 -9.47 1.67 -31.62
CA LEU A 13 -9.80 2.74 -30.65
C LEU A 13 -11.16 3.42 -30.95
N GLN A 14 -11.51 3.56 -32.23
CA GLN A 14 -12.83 4.09 -32.62
C GLN A 14 -13.97 3.11 -32.32
N GLN A 15 -13.69 1.80 -32.38
CA GLN A 15 -14.67 0.77 -32.02
C GLN A 15 -14.90 0.77 -30.51
N GLU A 16 -13.83 0.85 -29.71
CA GLU A 16 -13.91 0.98 -28.26
C GLU A 16 -14.86 2.12 -27.85
N LEU A 17 -14.65 3.31 -28.42
CA LEU A 17 -15.46 4.48 -28.16
C LEU A 17 -16.93 4.31 -28.58
N ARG A 18 -17.16 3.72 -29.76
CA ARG A 18 -18.51 3.44 -30.25
C ARG A 18 -19.25 2.47 -29.33
N ASP A 19 -18.59 1.41 -28.90
CA ASP A 19 -19.19 0.35 -28.08
C ASP A 19 -19.46 0.84 -26.65
N ILE A 20 -18.59 1.70 -26.10
CA ILE A 20 -18.84 2.40 -24.83
C ILE A 20 -20.11 3.25 -24.95
N LYS A 21 -20.24 4.06 -26.01
CA LYS A 21 -21.43 4.91 -26.22
C LYS A 21 -22.72 4.10 -26.37
N LEU A 22 -22.69 3.03 -27.17
CA LEU A 22 -23.86 2.16 -27.38
C LEU A 22 -24.27 1.41 -26.09
N GLY A 23 -23.31 1.14 -25.21
CA GLY A 23 -23.56 0.46 -23.94
C GLY A 23 -24.28 1.32 -22.90
N ILE A 24 -24.27 2.65 -23.06
CA ILE A 24 -24.76 3.58 -22.03
C ILE A 24 -26.21 3.99 -22.35
N PRO A 25 -27.19 3.72 -21.46
CA PRO A 25 -28.59 4.04 -21.74
C PRO A 25 -28.83 5.54 -21.93
N ASN A 26 -29.74 5.90 -22.85
CA ASN A 26 -30.16 7.28 -23.17
C ASN A 26 -30.65 8.13 -21.97
N HIS A 27 -30.83 7.54 -20.79
CA HIS A 27 -31.23 8.23 -19.57
C HIS A 27 -30.05 8.78 -18.73
N SER A 28 -28.80 8.58 -19.14
CA SER A 28 -27.63 9.10 -18.42
C SER A 28 -27.34 10.57 -18.76
N GLN A 29 -28.26 11.49 -18.45
CA GLN A 29 -28.01 12.95 -18.54
C GLN A 29 -26.90 13.44 -17.57
N ARG A 30 -26.23 12.53 -16.85
CA ARG A 30 -25.19 12.79 -15.84
C ARG A 30 -23.79 12.33 -16.23
N PHE A 31 -23.60 11.67 -17.36
CA PHE A 31 -22.30 11.15 -17.78
C PHE A 31 -21.83 11.84 -19.06
N LEU A 32 -20.86 12.74 -18.93
CA LEU A 32 -20.31 13.50 -20.04
C LEU A 32 -19.01 12.82 -20.52
N PHE A 33 -18.94 12.54 -21.81
CA PHE A 33 -17.76 11.95 -22.44
C PHE A 33 -17.10 12.95 -23.38
N ASP A 34 -15.94 13.45 -22.98
CA ASP A 34 -15.04 14.20 -23.84
C ASP A 34 -13.95 13.28 -24.39
N TYR A 35 -13.55 13.54 -25.63
CA TYR A 35 -12.61 12.70 -26.35
C TYR A 35 -11.52 13.55 -26.99
N VAL A 36 -10.29 13.06 -26.83
CA VAL A 36 -9.11 13.56 -27.54
C VAL A 36 -8.55 12.39 -28.33
N PHE A 37 -8.60 12.54 -29.66
CA PHE A 37 -8.00 11.60 -30.61
C PHE A 37 -6.57 12.01 -30.92
N SER A 38 -5.71 11.05 -31.27
CA SER A 38 -4.30 11.30 -31.63
C SER A 38 -3.58 12.20 -30.64
N ALA A 39 -3.75 11.90 -29.35
CA ALA A 39 -3.25 12.74 -28.28
C ALA A 39 -1.71 12.82 -28.32
N ARG A 40 -1.19 14.05 -28.40
CA ARG A 40 0.22 14.39 -28.21
C ARG A 40 0.49 14.73 -26.75
N SER A 41 1.76 14.91 -26.41
CA SER A 41 2.19 15.13 -25.02
C SER A 41 1.56 16.37 -24.40
N GLY A 42 1.48 17.47 -25.17
CA GLY A 42 0.83 18.71 -24.73
C GLY A 42 -0.69 18.56 -24.51
N ASP A 43 -1.34 17.77 -25.37
CA ASP A 43 -2.81 17.62 -25.38
C ASP A 43 -3.34 16.97 -24.11
N ILE A 44 -2.55 16.11 -23.46
CA ILE A 44 -2.96 15.43 -22.22
C ILE A 44 -3.12 16.43 -21.08
N SER A 45 -2.10 17.27 -20.87
CA SER A 45 -2.16 18.27 -19.80
C SER A 45 -3.27 19.30 -20.05
N GLN A 46 -3.42 19.75 -21.30
CA GLN A 46 -4.43 20.71 -21.71
C GLN A 46 -5.85 20.14 -21.56
N ALA A 47 -6.08 18.91 -22.03
CA ALA A 47 -7.39 18.27 -21.94
C ALA A 47 -7.84 18.03 -20.51
N ILE A 48 -6.94 17.59 -19.62
CA ILE A 48 -7.27 17.41 -18.20
C ILE A 48 -7.61 18.77 -17.56
N HIS A 49 -6.86 19.82 -17.91
CA HIS A 49 -7.12 21.18 -17.43
C HIS A 49 -8.49 21.71 -17.91
N ASP A 50 -8.82 21.51 -19.18
CA ASP A 50 -10.02 22.08 -19.81
C ASP A 50 -11.29 21.32 -19.43
N PHE A 51 -11.25 19.99 -19.46
CA PHE A 51 -12.42 19.15 -19.20
C PHE A 51 -12.63 18.87 -17.70
N LYS A 52 -11.60 19.03 -16.87
CA LYS A 52 -11.62 18.71 -15.42
C LYS A 52 -12.28 17.35 -15.12
N PRO A 53 -11.81 16.25 -15.71
CA PRO A 53 -12.51 14.97 -15.68
C PRO A 53 -12.44 14.29 -14.31
N ASP A 54 -13.54 13.63 -13.90
CA ASP A 54 -13.54 12.69 -12.77
C ASP A 54 -12.77 11.40 -13.11
N VAL A 55 -12.83 10.97 -14.37
CA VAL A 55 -12.18 9.74 -14.86
C VAL A 55 -11.37 10.05 -16.11
N VAL A 56 -10.07 9.72 -16.09
CA VAL A 56 -9.21 9.80 -17.26
C VAL A 56 -9.01 8.41 -17.84
N HIS A 57 -9.43 8.20 -19.09
CA HIS A 57 -9.16 6.98 -19.84
C HIS A 57 -8.06 7.22 -20.86
N PHE A 58 -7.00 6.42 -20.80
CA PHE A 58 -5.99 6.35 -21.84
C PHE A 58 -6.06 4.98 -22.52
N SER A 59 -6.24 4.97 -23.84
CA SER A 59 -6.21 3.74 -24.66
C SER A 59 -5.15 3.90 -25.75
N GLY A 60 -4.24 2.95 -25.85
CA GLY A 60 -3.09 3.05 -26.75
C GLY A 60 -2.10 1.90 -26.58
N HIS A 61 -0.92 2.05 -27.20
CA HIS A 61 0.12 1.03 -27.11
C HIS A 61 0.94 1.15 -25.82
N GLY A 62 1.41 0.00 -25.35
CA GLY A 62 2.46 -0.09 -24.34
C GLY A 62 3.46 -1.19 -24.68
N ASN A 63 4.66 -1.13 -24.09
CA ASN A 63 5.71 -2.15 -24.26
C ASN A 63 5.94 -2.95 -22.96
N SER A 64 6.80 -3.98 -23.02
CA SER A 64 7.17 -4.81 -21.86
C SER A 64 7.92 -4.06 -20.74
N THR A 65 8.45 -2.86 -21.03
CA THR A 65 9.02 -1.96 -20.02
C THR A 65 7.97 -1.05 -19.36
N GLY A 66 6.72 -1.18 -19.80
CA GLY A 66 5.53 -0.49 -19.31
C GLY A 66 5.21 0.79 -20.07
N GLU A 67 6.16 1.42 -20.78
CA GLU A 67 5.99 2.76 -21.38
C GLU A 67 4.72 2.86 -22.24
N LEU A 68 3.95 3.93 -22.03
CA LEU A 68 2.78 4.25 -22.86
C LEU A 68 3.24 5.08 -24.04
N TYR A 69 2.84 4.72 -25.26
CA TYR A 69 3.21 5.51 -26.44
C TYR A 69 2.13 6.51 -26.82
N ILE A 70 2.57 7.72 -27.11
CA ILE A 70 1.77 8.80 -27.67
C ILE A 70 2.39 9.31 -28.97
N GLU A 71 1.71 10.22 -29.66
CA GLU A 71 2.23 10.82 -30.89
C GLU A 71 3.18 11.99 -30.58
N ASN A 72 4.33 12.03 -31.26
CA ASN A 72 5.14 13.25 -31.38
C ASN A 72 4.61 14.16 -32.51
N GLU A 73 5.26 15.28 -32.76
CA GLU A 73 4.88 16.23 -33.83
C GLU A 73 4.91 15.62 -35.25
N LEU A 74 5.65 14.52 -35.42
CA LEU A 74 5.78 13.77 -36.67
C LEU A 74 4.79 12.59 -36.77
N GLY A 75 3.93 12.38 -35.75
CA GLY A 75 2.99 11.26 -35.69
C GLY A 75 3.63 9.91 -35.39
N GLN A 76 4.87 9.89 -34.89
CA GLN A 76 5.59 8.67 -34.49
C GLN A 76 5.46 8.43 -32.99
N GLN A 77 5.81 7.22 -32.56
CA GLN A 77 5.86 6.86 -31.14
C GLN A 77 6.73 7.81 -30.31
N HIS A 78 6.18 8.28 -29.19
CA HIS A 78 6.90 8.95 -28.13
C HIS A 78 6.54 8.32 -26.79
N PRO A 79 7.51 7.82 -26.00
CA PRO A 79 7.24 7.14 -24.74
C PRO A 79 6.90 8.12 -23.62
N LEU A 80 5.80 7.85 -22.92
CA LEU A 80 5.48 8.45 -21.63
C LEU A 80 6.00 7.57 -20.50
N THR A 81 7.04 8.06 -19.84
CA THR A 81 7.63 7.40 -18.69
C THR A 81 6.67 7.41 -17.49
N PRO A 82 6.73 6.40 -16.60
CA PRO A 82 5.97 6.39 -15.34
C PRO A 82 6.18 7.66 -14.50
N LYS A 83 7.40 8.21 -14.51
CA LYS A 83 7.75 9.44 -13.78
C LYS A 83 7.01 10.67 -14.33
N ALA A 84 6.93 10.81 -15.65
CA ALA A 84 6.24 11.94 -16.29
C ALA A 84 4.73 11.90 -16.00
N LEU A 85 4.11 10.71 -16.12
CA LEU A 85 2.70 10.53 -15.82
C LEU A 85 2.39 10.76 -14.34
N ALA A 86 3.23 10.27 -13.43
CA ALA A 86 3.08 10.54 -12.00
C ALA A 86 3.12 12.04 -11.68
N ALA A 87 4.06 12.78 -12.28
CA ALA A 87 4.16 14.23 -12.09
C ALA A 87 2.93 14.98 -12.63
N LEU A 88 2.37 14.55 -13.77
CA LEU A 88 1.13 15.11 -14.31
C LEU A 88 -0.04 14.86 -13.35
N PHE A 89 -0.24 13.62 -12.93
CA PHE A 89 -1.39 13.25 -12.09
C PHE A 89 -1.28 13.78 -10.65
N GLU A 90 -0.09 14.10 -10.17
CA GLU A 90 0.11 14.86 -8.94
C GLU A 90 -0.55 16.25 -9.00
N LEU A 91 -0.47 16.94 -10.14
CA LEU A 91 -1.02 18.29 -10.32
C LEU A 91 -2.55 18.32 -10.35
N VAL A 92 -3.20 17.18 -10.62
CA VAL A 92 -4.65 17.08 -10.83
C VAL A 92 -5.33 16.14 -9.82
N ALA A 93 -4.62 15.82 -8.73
CA ALA A 93 -5.05 14.85 -7.73
C ALA A 93 -6.35 15.20 -7.01
N ASP A 94 -6.73 16.49 -6.99
CA ASP A 94 -7.97 16.97 -6.38
C ASP A 94 -9.19 16.86 -7.32
N THR A 95 -8.97 16.63 -8.61
CA THR A 95 -10.02 16.59 -9.64
C THR A 95 -10.28 15.16 -10.13
N VAL A 96 -9.20 14.42 -10.42
CA VAL A 96 -9.31 13.07 -10.99
C VAL A 96 -9.49 12.03 -9.88
N LYS A 97 -10.57 11.25 -9.98
CA LYS A 97 -10.89 10.16 -9.04
C LYS A 97 -10.37 8.80 -9.52
N CYS A 98 -10.39 8.58 -10.84
CA CYS A 98 -9.95 7.33 -11.43
C CYS A 98 -9.14 7.54 -12.72
N VAL A 99 -8.10 6.74 -12.90
CA VAL A 99 -7.36 6.64 -14.17
C VAL A 99 -7.45 5.22 -14.70
N VAL A 100 -7.82 5.06 -15.97
CA VAL A 100 -7.84 3.77 -16.69
C VAL A 100 -6.77 3.80 -17.76
N LEU A 101 -5.81 2.87 -17.69
CA LEU A 101 -4.74 2.71 -18.67
C LEU A 101 -4.97 1.41 -19.47
N ASN A 102 -5.71 1.52 -20.56
CA ASN A 102 -5.93 0.45 -21.53
C ASN A 102 -4.73 0.35 -22.49
N ALA A 103 -3.62 -0.16 -21.96
CA ALA A 103 -2.40 -0.41 -22.73
C ALA A 103 -1.59 -1.55 -22.09
N CYS A 104 -0.90 -2.34 -22.90
CA CYS A 104 -0.09 -3.47 -22.43
C CYS A 104 0.91 -3.06 -21.33
N TYR A 105 1.02 -3.89 -20.28
CA TYR A 105 1.96 -3.69 -19.15
C TYR A 105 1.85 -2.35 -18.39
N SER A 106 0.76 -1.61 -18.57
CA SER A 106 0.54 -0.30 -17.94
C SER A 106 0.35 -0.34 -16.41
N ASP A 107 0.35 -1.52 -15.78
CA ASP A 107 0.41 -1.65 -14.32
C ASP A 107 1.64 -0.95 -13.71
N ILE A 108 2.73 -0.83 -14.47
CA ILE A 108 3.95 -0.12 -14.05
C ILE A 108 3.65 1.38 -13.83
N GLN A 109 2.94 2.02 -14.76
CA GLN A 109 2.45 3.40 -14.66
C GLN A 109 1.40 3.52 -13.57
N ALA A 110 0.50 2.55 -13.47
CA ALA A 110 -0.54 2.54 -12.46
C ALA A 110 0.06 2.63 -11.03
N ARG A 111 1.17 1.93 -10.76
CA ARG A 111 1.92 2.06 -9.49
C ARG A 111 2.46 3.46 -9.23
N ALA A 112 2.86 4.18 -10.28
CA ALA A 112 3.39 5.52 -10.15
C ALA A 112 2.27 6.55 -9.89
N ILE A 113 1.14 6.40 -10.59
CA ILE A 113 -0.01 7.32 -10.53
C ILE A 113 -0.83 7.13 -9.25
N VAL A 114 -1.00 5.89 -8.77
CA VAL A 114 -1.86 5.59 -7.60
C VAL A 114 -1.36 6.23 -6.31
N LYS A 115 -0.12 6.73 -6.27
CA LYS A 115 0.39 7.56 -5.18
C LYS A 115 -0.41 8.86 -5.00
N TYR A 116 -1.03 9.34 -6.07
CA TYR A 116 -1.74 10.62 -6.14
C TYR A 116 -3.22 10.45 -6.41
N ILE A 117 -3.63 9.51 -7.27
CA ILE A 117 -5.04 9.31 -7.64
C ILE A 117 -5.67 8.16 -6.84
N PRO A 118 -6.90 8.33 -6.28
CA PRO A 118 -7.56 7.31 -5.47
C PRO A 118 -7.64 5.92 -6.11
N PHE A 119 -7.94 5.85 -7.42
CA PHE A 119 -8.08 4.60 -8.16
C PHE A 119 -7.31 4.64 -9.48
N VAL A 120 -6.51 3.62 -9.75
CA VAL A 120 -5.84 3.48 -11.05
C VAL A 120 -5.95 2.05 -11.55
N ILE A 121 -6.50 1.87 -12.74
CA ILE A 121 -6.62 0.59 -13.42
C ILE A 121 -5.53 0.52 -14.47
N GLY A 122 -4.67 -0.49 -14.42
CA GLY A 122 -3.67 -0.78 -15.44
C GLY A 122 -3.67 -2.25 -15.83
N MET A 123 -2.90 -2.59 -16.86
CA MET A 123 -2.80 -3.96 -17.38
C MET A 123 -1.52 -4.62 -16.88
N ARG A 124 -1.65 -5.77 -16.23
CA ARG A 124 -0.50 -6.52 -15.67
C ARG A 124 0.40 -7.15 -16.72
N LYS A 125 -0.16 -7.42 -17.89
CA LYS A 125 0.48 -8.09 -19.02
C LYS A 125 -0.07 -7.53 -20.35
N GLU A 126 0.25 -8.16 -21.46
CA GLU A 126 -0.39 -7.88 -22.75
C GLU A 126 -1.91 -8.09 -22.65
N ILE A 127 -2.66 -7.19 -23.28
CA ILE A 127 -4.11 -7.27 -23.41
C ILE A 127 -4.49 -7.16 -24.89
N GLY A 128 -5.37 -8.03 -25.36
CA GLY A 128 -5.91 -7.98 -26.70
C GLY A 128 -7.01 -6.92 -26.83
N ASP A 129 -7.15 -6.34 -28.03
CA ASP A 129 -8.15 -5.30 -28.34
C ASP A 129 -9.56 -5.68 -27.87
N ASN A 130 -9.98 -6.93 -28.13
CA ASN A 130 -11.32 -7.38 -27.75
C ASN A 130 -11.52 -7.40 -26.23
N ALA A 131 -10.48 -7.74 -25.45
CA ALA A 131 -10.52 -7.74 -24.00
C ALA A 131 -10.54 -6.30 -23.46
N ALA A 132 -9.70 -5.41 -24.00
CA ALA A 132 -9.66 -4.00 -23.62
C ALA A 132 -11.01 -3.30 -23.87
N ILE A 133 -11.60 -3.54 -25.06
CA ILE A 133 -12.94 -3.03 -25.42
C ILE A 133 -14.01 -3.60 -24.48
N ALA A 134 -14.01 -4.91 -24.24
CA ALA A 134 -14.98 -5.54 -23.35
C ALA A 134 -14.89 -4.97 -21.93
N PHE A 135 -13.68 -4.81 -21.41
CA PHE A 135 -13.43 -4.21 -20.11
C PHE A 135 -14.00 -2.79 -20.03
N ALA A 136 -13.63 -1.93 -20.99
CA ALA A 136 -14.08 -0.54 -21.00
C ALA A 136 -15.60 -0.43 -21.08
N VAL A 137 -16.24 -1.26 -21.93
CA VAL A 137 -17.71 -1.32 -22.05
C VAL A 137 -18.36 -1.69 -20.72
N GLY A 138 -17.94 -2.78 -20.07
CA GLY A 138 -18.50 -3.20 -18.78
C GLY A 138 -18.27 -2.16 -17.68
N PHE A 139 -17.08 -1.57 -17.66
CA PHE A 139 -16.70 -0.53 -16.70
C PHE A 139 -17.58 0.71 -16.82
N TYR A 140 -17.69 1.30 -18.01
CA TYR A 140 -18.48 2.53 -18.18
C TYR A 140 -19.98 2.29 -18.11
N LYS A 141 -20.49 1.12 -18.51
CA LYS A 141 -21.89 0.74 -18.27
C LYS A 141 -22.23 0.81 -16.79
N ALA A 142 -21.40 0.22 -15.94
CA ALA A 142 -21.58 0.23 -14.50
C ALA A 142 -21.43 1.63 -13.89
N LEU A 143 -20.44 2.42 -14.33
CA LEU A 143 -20.31 3.81 -13.87
C LEU A 143 -21.51 4.67 -14.26
N ALA A 144 -22.02 4.51 -15.48
CA ALA A 144 -23.23 5.21 -15.92
C ALA A 144 -24.49 4.79 -15.13
N ALA A 145 -24.49 3.56 -14.58
CA ALA A 145 -25.49 3.06 -13.65
C ALA A 145 -25.24 3.49 -12.18
N ASN A 146 -24.31 4.42 -11.95
CA ASN A 146 -23.96 4.98 -10.64
C ASN A 146 -23.34 3.97 -9.66
N CYS A 147 -22.69 2.92 -10.19
CA CYS A 147 -21.87 2.00 -9.40
C CYS A 147 -20.56 2.67 -8.95
N SER A 148 -19.95 2.12 -7.89
CA SER A 148 -18.61 2.53 -7.44
C SER A 148 -17.54 2.22 -8.50
N ILE A 149 -16.34 2.82 -8.39
CA ILE A 149 -15.21 2.51 -9.28
C ILE A 149 -14.84 1.03 -9.15
N GLU A 150 -14.86 0.49 -7.93
CA GLU A 150 -14.59 -0.91 -7.65
C GLU A 150 -15.58 -1.85 -8.33
N ASP A 151 -16.88 -1.54 -8.22
CA ASP A 151 -17.91 -2.36 -8.84
C ASP A 151 -17.82 -2.25 -10.35
N ALA A 152 -17.60 -1.05 -10.89
CA ALA A 152 -17.37 -0.87 -12.31
C ALA A 152 -16.15 -1.67 -12.81
N TYR A 153 -15.07 -1.72 -12.05
CA TYR A 153 -13.92 -2.57 -12.34
C TYR A 153 -14.30 -4.06 -12.36
N LYS A 154 -15.11 -4.53 -11.41
CA LYS A 154 -15.64 -5.90 -11.38
C LYS A 154 -16.51 -6.17 -12.63
N PHE A 155 -17.44 -5.27 -12.96
CA PHE A 155 -18.27 -5.38 -14.17
C PHE A 155 -17.45 -5.40 -15.46
N GLY A 156 -16.40 -4.59 -15.57
CA GLY A 156 -15.47 -4.63 -16.71
C GLY A 156 -14.83 -6.01 -16.87
N ARG A 157 -14.33 -6.60 -15.77
CA ARG A 157 -13.77 -7.96 -15.80
C ARG A 157 -14.81 -9.01 -16.16
N THR A 158 -16.02 -8.90 -15.61
CA THR A 158 -17.13 -9.81 -15.94
C THR A 158 -17.53 -9.70 -17.42
N GLU A 159 -17.53 -8.51 -18.02
CA GLU A 159 -17.84 -8.33 -19.45
C GLU A 159 -16.80 -9.03 -20.35
N ILE A 160 -15.51 -9.04 -19.97
CA ILE A 160 -14.48 -9.86 -20.66
C ILE A 160 -14.86 -11.35 -20.60
N GLN A 161 -15.22 -11.83 -19.40
CA GLN A 161 -15.56 -13.23 -19.17
C GLN A 161 -16.83 -13.65 -19.90
N LEU A 162 -17.86 -12.81 -19.94
CA LEU A 162 -19.12 -13.05 -20.67
C LEU A 162 -18.90 -13.21 -22.17
N LYS A 163 -17.86 -12.58 -22.73
CA LYS A 163 -17.44 -12.74 -24.12
C LYS A 163 -16.53 -13.95 -24.35
N GLY A 164 -16.22 -14.73 -23.31
CA GLY A 164 -15.37 -15.93 -23.39
C GLY A 164 -13.89 -15.63 -23.67
N ILE A 165 -13.40 -14.44 -23.29
CA ILE A 165 -12.02 -14.02 -23.54
C ILE A 165 -11.17 -14.32 -22.27
N PRO A 166 -10.09 -15.11 -22.35
CA PRO A 166 -9.30 -15.55 -21.18
C PRO A 166 -8.28 -14.49 -20.72
N GLU A 167 -8.74 -13.25 -20.55
CA GLU A 167 -7.91 -12.09 -20.19
C GLU A 167 -8.53 -11.23 -19.06
N GLU A 168 -9.54 -11.76 -18.37
CA GLU A 168 -10.29 -11.08 -17.30
C GLU A 168 -9.43 -10.74 -16.06
N LEU A 169 -8.25 -11.35 -15.95
CA LEU A 169 -7.26 -11.09 -14.90
C LEU A 169 -6.20 -10.06 -15.30
N THR A 170 -6.21 -9.60 -16.56
CA THR A 170 -5.22 -8.64 -17.08
C THR A 170 -5.45 -7.23 -16.52
N PRO A 171 -6.69 -6.67 -16.54
CA PRO A 171 -6.96 -5.40 -15.87
C PRO A 171 -6.82 -5.55 -14.37
N PHE A 172 -6.11 -4.62 -13.74
CA PHE A 172 -5.87 -4.62 -12.31
C PHE A 172 -6.12 -3.25 -11.69
N LEU A 173 -7.02 -3.20 -10.71
CA LEU A 173 -7.32 -2.01 -9.94
C LEU A 173 -6.32 -1.83 -8.79
N ARG A 174 -5.66 -0.68 -8.77
CA ARG A 174 -4.86 -0.19 -7.65
C ARG A 174 -5.64 0.87 -6.90
N LYS A 175 -5.65 0.76 -5.58
CA LYS A 175 -6.22 1.77 -4.69
C LYS A 175 -5.11 2.56 -4.03
N ARG A 176 -5.25 3.88 -3.97
CA ARG A 176 -4.38 4.72 -3.15
C ARG A 176 -4.66 4.37 -1.71
N VAL A 177 -3.63 3.89 -1.01
CA VAL A 177 -3.66 3.86 0.45
C VAL A 177 -3.61 5.33 0.87
N ASP A 178 -4.73 5.82 1.44
CA ASP A 178 -4.89 7.24 1.67
C ASP A 178 -3.73 7.82 2.49
N LYS A 179 -3.31 9.01 2.05
CA LYS A 179 -2.39 9.90 2.76
C LYS A 179 -2.85 10.00 4.22
N TYR A 180 -1.92 9.86 5.15
CA TYR A 180 -2.17 9.98 6.59
C TYR A 180 -3.15 11.12 6.91
N ARG A 181 -4.38 10.76 7.28
CA ARG A 181 -5.44 11.70 7.68
C ARG A 181 -5.29 12.00 9.16
N ALA A 182 -4.50 13.03 9.47
CA ALA A 182 -4.28 13.47 10.85
C ALA A 182 -5.60 13.78 11.59
N ASP A 183 -6.62 14.22 10.86
CA ASP A 183 -7.97 14.48 11.34
C ASP A 183 -8.71 13.20 11.80
N LEU A 184 -8.41 12.05 11.21
CA LEU A 184 -9.01 10.75 11.57
C LEU A 184 -8.13 9.91 12.50
N TYR A 185 -6.86 10.29 12.71
CA TYR A 185 -5.94 9.54 13.56
C TYR A 185 -6.42 9.46 15.02
N VAL A 186 -6.55 8.25 15.56
CA VAL A 186 -6.94 8.01 16.95
C VAL A 186 -5.68 7.83 17.81
N PRO A 187 -5.43 8.70 18.81
CA PRO A 187 -4.21 8.64 19.60
C PRO A 187 -4.08 7.40 20.50
N HIS A 188 -2.87 6.85 20.59
CA HIS A 188 -2.46 5.93 21.65
C HIS A 188 -1.57 6.68 22.65
N LEU A 189 -2.17 7.51 23.50
CA LEU A 189 -1.48 8.55 24.27
C LEU A 189 -0.25 8.07 25.07
N SER A 190 -0.33 6.89 25.71
CA SER A 190 0.79 6.31 26.46
C SER A 190 1.95 5.90 25.54
N ILE A 191 1.63 5.20 24.46
CA ILE A 191 2.59 4.74 23.44
C ILE A 191 3.24 5.93 22.73
N GLU A 192 2.44 6.92 22.31
CA GLU A 192 2.93 8.13 21.64
C GLU A 192 3.91 8.90 22.52
N ARG A 193 3.56 9.15 23.80
CA ARG A 193 4.46 9.84 24.74
C ARG A 193 5.80 9.12 24.87
N GLU A 194 5.77 7.80 24.95
CA GLU A 194 7.00 7.03 25.02
C GLU A 194 7.81 7.12 23.71
N CYS A 195 7.15 7.01 22.55
CA CYS A 195 7.81 7.14 21.25
C CYS A 195 8.43 8.52 21.06
N PHE A 196 7.71 9.60 21.42
CA PHE A 196 8.22 10.97 21.34
C PHE A 196 9.42 11.17 22.24
N ARG A 197 9.39 10.67 23.48
CA ARG A 197 10.57 10.70 24.35
C ARG A 197 11.75 9.92 23.75
N LYS A 198 11.46 8.75 23.17
CA LYS A 198 12.50 7.85 22.67
C LYS A 198 13.17 8.38 21.40
N VAL A 199 12.41 8.92 20.45
CA VAL A 199 12.92 9.40 19.15
C VAL A 199 13.85 10.62 19.29
N LEU A 200 13.79 11.32 20.41
CA LEU A 200 14.68 12.45 20.69
C LEU A 200 16.04 12.01 21.23
N GLN A 201 16.15 10.79 21.76
CA GLN A 201 17.41 10.27 22.29
C GLN A 201 18.42 10.00 21.17
N GLY A 202 19.67 10.37 21.41
CA GLY A 202 20.83 9.99 20.61
C GLY A 202 20.83 8.52 20.18
N GLY A 203 21.10 8.26 18.90
CA GLY A 203 21.17 6.90 18.36
C GLY A 203 19.93 6.04 18.59
N SER A 204 18.73 6.63 18.74
CA SER A 204 17.53 5.86 19.09
C SER A 204 17.09 4.94 17.96
N LEU A 205 16.58 3.76 18.33
CA LEU A 205 15.87 2.87 17.42
C LEU A 205 14.52 2.50 18.07
N ILE A 206 13.43 2.73 17.33
CA ILE A 206 12.06 2.37 17.70
C ILE A 206 11.57 1.32 16.70
N ARG A 207 11.02 0.22 17.22
CA ARG A 207 10.43 -0.86 16.42
C ARG A 207 8.93 -0.89 16.69
N ILE A 208 8.13 -0.51 15.70
CA ILE A 208 6.67 -0.56 15.79
C ILE A 208 6.20 -1.90 15.23
N LYS A 209 5.65 -2.73 16.11
CA LYS A 209 5.24 -4.10 15.80
C LYS A 209 3.76 -4.29 16.11
N ALA A 210 3.03 -4.87 15.15
CA ALA A 210 1.63 -5.25 15.29
C ALA A 210 1.19 -6.00 14.03
N PRO A 211 0.13 -6.82 14.07
CA PRO A 211 -0.46 -7.37 12.86
C PRO A 211 -0.74 -6.36 11.74
N ASP A 212 -0.90 -6.85 10.51
CA ASP A 212 -1.32 -6.06 9.36
C ASP A 212 -2.58 -5.24 9.70
N ASN A 213 -2.64 -4.02 9.16
CA ASN A 213 -3.82 -3.14 9.29
C ASN A 213 -4.17 -2.65 10.71
N MET A 214 -3.23 -2.74 11.66
CA MET A 214 -3.38 -2.25 13.05
C MET A 214 -2.94 -0.79 13.27
N GLY A 215 -2.61 -0.03 12.22
CA GLY A 215 -2.26 1.39 12.34
C GLY A 215 -0.79 1.70 12.63
N LYS A 216 0.12 0.76 12.36
CA LYS A 216 1.56 0.95 12.56
C LYS A 216 2.14 2.14 11.79
N THR A 217 1.86 2.21 10.49
CA THR A 217 2.21 3.34 9.61
C THR A 217 1.62 4.65 10.11
N SER A 218 0.40 4.63 10.66
CA SER A 218 -0.23 5.81 11.26
C SER A 218 0.51 6.31 12.50
N LEU A 219 0.98 5.40 13.38
CA LEU A 219 1.82 5.77 14.52
C LEU A 219 3.20 6.29 14.07
N MET A 220 3.83 5.66 13.07
CA MET A 220 5.08 6.16 12.48
C MET A 220 4.90 7.59 11.95
N ASN A 221 3.86 7.83 11.15
CA ASN A 221 3.55 9.14 10.60
C ASN A 221 3.27 10.17 11.70
N ARG A 222 2.63 9.75 12.80
CA ARG A 222 2.42 10.61 13.97
C ARG A 222 3.73 11.02 14.63
N ILE A 223 4.67 10.09 14.82
CA ILE A 223 6.01 10.36 15.37
C ILE A 223 6.79 11.29 14.43
N VAL A 224 6.77 11.00 13.13
CA VAL A 224 7.41 11.83 12.10
C VAL A 224 6.84 13.25 12.09
N SER A 225 5.52 13.40 12.19
CA SER A 225 4.86 14.71 12.23
C SER A 225 5.24 15.48 13.49
N TYR A 226 5.24 14.82 14.66
CA TYR A 226 5.72 15.42 15.90
C TYR A 226 7.16 15.94 15.79
N VAL A 227 8.08 15.12 15.24
CA VAL A 227 9.47 15.54 15.05
C VAL A 227 9.57 16.70 14.06
N ARG A 228 8.85 16.65 12.94
CA ARG A 228 8.84 17.70 11.92
C ARG A 228 8.34 19.04 12.47
N GLU A 229 7.31 19.02 13.32
CA GLU A 229 6.66 20.21 13.87
C GLU A 229 7.46 20.84 15.02
N ASN A 230 8.16 20.02 15.81
CA ASN A 230 8.77 20.47 17.08
C ASN A 230 10.31 20.47 17.07
N HIS A 231 10.95 19.84 16.08
CA HIS A 231 12.40 19.64 16.07
C HIS A 231 13.00 19.81 14.67
N ASN A 232 14.23 20.34 14.61
CA ASN A 232 14.92 20.63 13.35
C ASN A 232 15.71 19.41 12.84
N TYR A 233 15.01 18.33 12.52
CA TYR A 233 15.63 17.09 12.00
C TYR A 233 15.57 17.04 10.48
N GLN A 234 16.53 16.34 9.86
CA GLN A 234 16.33 15.79 8.52
C GLN A 234 15.48 14.52 8.65
N ILE A 235 14.45 14.38 7.82
CA ILE A 235 13.50 13.28 7.91
C ILE A 235 13.41 12.58 6.57
N VAL A 236 13.64 11.27 6.58
CA VAL A 236 13.48 10.38 5.45
C VAL A 236 12.50 9.29 5.84
N THR A 237 11.39 9.18 5.11
CA THR A 237 10.45 8.07 5.23
C THR A 237 10.50 7.25 3.94
N LEU A 238 10.73 5.95 4.10
CA LEU A 238 10.85 4.96 3.03
C LEU A 238 9.80 3.88 3.24
N SER A 239 9.06 3.52 2.19
CA SER A 239 8.36 2.24 2.16
C SER A 239 9.25 1.21 1.48
N CYS A 240 9.42 0.05 2.08
CA CYS A 240 10.21 -1.04 1.51
C CYS A 240 9.63 -1.57 0.19
N HIS A 241 8.37 -1.28 -0.15
CA HIS A 241 7.82 -1.52 -1.50
C HIS A 241 8.57 -0.75 -2.59
N THR A 242 9.24 0.35 -2.25
CA THR A 242 10.06 1.13 -3.20
C THR A 242 11.49 0.62 -3.32
N LEU A 243 11.92 -0.24 -2.39
CA LEU A 243 13.28 -0.78 -2.32
C LEU A 243 13.37 -2.21 -2.84
N VAL A 244 12.29 -2.98 -2.69
CA VAL A 244 12.22 -4.39 -3.09
C VAL A 244 11.41 -4.52 -4.37
N ASP A 245 12.08 -4.84 -5.46
CA ASP A 245 11.48 -5.29 -6.72
C ASP A 245 12.06 -6.66 -7.13
N SER A 246 11.58 -7.23 -8.24
CA SER A 246 12.05 -8.53 -8.73
C SER A 246 13.52 -8.56 -9.14
N LEU A 247 14.13 -7.40 -9.41
CA LEU A 247 15.54 -7.27 -9.80
C LEU A 247 16.46 -7.15 -8.59
N VAL A 248 15.93 -6.68 -7.46
CA VAL A 248 16.65 -6.40 -6.22
C VAL A 248 16.47 -7.51 -5.18
N SER A 249 15.35 -8.22 -5.18
CA SER A 249 14.96 -9.17 -4.12
C SER A 249 15.95 -10.32 -3.85
N ASN A 250 16.87 -10.57 -4.79
CA ASN A 250 17.88 -11.64 -4.71
C ASN A 250 19.33 -11.14 -4.74
N ASP A 251 19.57 -9.83 -4.61
CA ASP A 251 20.90 -9.22 -4.70
C ASP A 251 21.09 -8.15 -3.60
N LEU A 252 21.87 -8.52 -2.57
CA LEU A 252 22.17 -7.66 -1.43
C LEU A 252 22.89 -6.38 -1.85
N GLU A 253 23.84 -6.44 -2.79
CA GLU A 253 24.61 -5.26 -3.19
C GLU A 253 23.71 -4.26 -3.92
N ARG A 254 22.89 -4.76 -4.85
CA ARG A 254 21.93 -3.92 -5.57
C ARG A 254 20.89 -3.32 -4.63
N PHE A 255 20.43 -4.08 -3.65
CA PHE A 255 19.52 -3.59 -2.61
C PHE A 255 20.15 -2.44 -1.81
N LEU A 256 21.38 -2.61 -1.34
CA LEU A 256 22.07 -1.61 -0.52
C LEU A 256 22.43 -0.34 -1.32
N LYS A 257 22.79 -0.47 -2.61
CA LYS A 257 22.93 0.68 -3.52
C LYS A 257 21.62 1.44 -3.68
N SER A 258 20.53 0.73 -3.96
CA SER A 258 19.19 1.31 -4.09
C SER A 258 18.76 2.02 -2.80
N PHE A 259 18.99 1.37 -1.66
CA PHE A 259 18.71 1.94 -0.35
C PHE A 259 19.46 3.26 -0.11
N CYS A 260 20.77 3.29 -0.34
CA CYS A 260 21.56 4.51 -0.21
C CYS A 260 21.11 5.61 -1.18
N PHE A 261 20.89 5.25 -2.45
CA PHE A 261 20.41 6.18 -3.48
C PHE A 261 19.10 6.86 -3.08
N VAL A 262 18.11 6.08 -2.66
CA VAL A 262 16.78 6.61 -2.30
C VAL A 262 16.86 7.50 -1.07
N VAL A 263 17.70 7.17 -0.09
CA VAL A 263 17.92 8.02 1.09
C VAL A 263 18.56 9.35 0.70
N SER A 264 19.63 9.34 -0.09
CA SER A 264 20.33 10.55 -0.56
C SER A 264 19.42 11.44 -1.40
N SER A 265 18.66 10.83 -2.31
CA SER A 265 17.67 11.51 -3.15
C SER A 265 16.61 12.24 -2.31
N LYS A 266 16.07 11.59 -1.27
CA LYS A 266 15.11 12.21 -0.34
C LYS A 266 15.72 13.30 0.52
N LEU A 267 17.00 13.20 0.84
CA LEU A 267 17.77 14.24 1.52
C LEU A 267 18.19 15.39 0.58
N LYS A 268 17.95 15.25 -0.73
CA LYS A 268 18.40 16.19 -1.78
C LYS A 268 19.93 16.35 -1.78
N LEU A 269 20.64 15.28 -1.46
CA LEU A 269 22.10 15.23 -1.54
C LEU A 269 22.54 14.72 -2.92
N PRO A 270 23.69 15.20 -3.44
CA PRO A 270 24.24 14.69 -4.68
C PRO A 270 24.53 13.19 -4.59
N ASP A 271 24.38 12.50 -5.72
CA ASP A 271 24.72 11.09 -5.80
C ASP A 271 26.24 10.94 -5.93
N HIS A 272 26.83 10.20 -4.99
CA HIS A 272 28.26 9.86 -4.98
C HIS A 272 28.45 8.35 -4.82
N LEU A 273 27.44 7.53 -5.11
CA LEU A 273 27.50 6.08 -4.86
C LEU A 273 28.69 5.40 -5.55
N ASP A 274 29.00 5.79 -6.78
CA ASP A 274 30.11 5.19 -7.52
C ASP A 274 31.45 5.37 -6.79
N GLU A 275 31.69 6.53 -6.18
CA GLU A 275 32.91 6.80 -5.40
C GLU A 275 33.10 5.83 -4.23
N TYR A 276 32.00 5.47 -3.55
CA TYR A 276 32.02 4.58 -2.39
C TYR A 276 31.97 3.09 -2.76
N TRP A 277 31.53 2.74 -3.98
CA TRP A 277 31.39 1.35 -4.41
C TRP A 277 32.53 0.81 -5.27
N ASN A 278 33.47 1.66 -5.70
CA ASN A 278 34.59 1.32 -6.59
C ASN A 278 35.68 0.40 -6.01
N ASN A 279 35.76 0.18 -4.69
CA ASN A 279 36.85 -0.57 -4.04
C ASN A 279 36.35 -1.65 -3.06
N PRO A 280 37.16 -2.68 -2.71
CA PRO A 280 36.76 -3.76 -1.79
C PRO A 280 36.72 -3.26 -0.35
N PRO A 281 35.51 -3.09 0.20
CA PRO A 281 35.03 -4.06 1.18
C PRO A 281 33.63 -4.61 0.84
N ASP A 282 33.11 -5.47 1.72
CA ASP A 282 31.74 -6.02 1.63
C ASP A 282 30.66 -4.90 1.55
N PRO A 283 29.55 -5.12 0.82
CA PRO A 283 28.46 -4.14 0.67
C PRO A 283 27.90 -3.54 1.97
N ILE A 284 27.89 -4.27 3.08
CA ILE A 284 27.43 -3.77 4.38
C ILE A 284 28.37 -2.70 4.92
N TYR A 285 29.68 -2.91 4.80
CA TYR A 285 30.65 -1.90 5.19
C TYR A 285 30.51 -0.65 4.33
N LYS A 286 30.39 -0.82 3.01
CA LYS A 286 30.21 0.31 2.06
C LYS A 286 28.99 1.16 2.42
N THR A 287 27.89 0.51 2.77
CA THR A 287 26.66 1.18 3.21
C THR A 287 26.89 1.94 4.51
N GLY A 288 27.59 1.34 5.48
CA GLY A 288 27.95 2.01 6.73
C GLY A 288 28.82 3.25 6.50
N ASP A 289 29.88 3.15 5.69
CA ASP A 289 30.79 4.25 5.37
C ASP A 289 30.07 5.40 4.63
N TYR A 290 29.18 5.05 3.71
CA TYR A 290 28.33 6.01 3.01
C TYR A 290 27.43 6.78 3.99
N PHE A 291 26.74 6.08 4.88
CA PHE A 291 25.91 6.73 5.89
C PHE A 291 26.74 7.63 6.82
N GLU A 292 27.87 7.14 7.31
CA GLU A 292 28.73 7.86 8.23
C GLU A 292 29.31 9.13 7.61
N ARG A 293 30.02 9.00 6.48
CA ARG A 293 30.81 10.09 5.87
C ARG A 293 30.01 10.96 4.91
N HIS A 294 29.04 10.39 4.21
CA HIS A 294 28.26 11.13 3.22
C HIS A 294 26.98 11.72 3.83
N LEU A 295 26.23 10.93 4.60
CA LEU A 295 24.90 11.33 5.06
C LEU A 295 24.90 12.02 6.43
N LEU A 296 25.67 11.52 7.40
CA LEU A 296 25.64 11.98 8.79
C LEU A 296 26.72 13.03 9.11
N ALA A 297 27.94 12.87 8.59
CA ALA A 297 29.04 13.81 8.85
C ALA A 297 28.82 15.19 8.21
N LYS A 298 28.22 15.23 7.01
CA LYS A 298 28.03 16.48 6.23
C LYS A 298 26.88 17.37 6.72
N THR A 299 26.16 16.95 7.77
CA THR A 299 25.01 17.68 8.31
C THR A 299 25.13 17.89 9.83
N PRO A 300 24.82 19.10 10.33
CA PRO A 300 24.73 19.33 11.77
C PRO A 300 23.39 18.82 12.35
N LYS A 301 22.39 18.53 11.51
CA LYS A 301 21.04 18.13 11.95
C LYS A 301 20.97 16.61 12.17
N PRO A 302 20.26 16.12 13.20
CA PRO A 302 19.95 14.70 13.33
C PRO A 302 19.14 14.20 12.13
N LEU A 303 19.37 12.94 11.75
CA LEU A 303 18.64 12.26 10.69
C LEU A 303 17.66 11.26 11.29
N LEU A 304 16.35 11.48 11.09
CA LEU A 304 15.32 10.49 11.32
C LEU A 304 15.04 9.70 10.05
N LEU A 305 15.42 8.43 10.05
CA LEU A 305 15.12 7.47 9.01
C LEU A 305 14.03 6.51 9.48
N ALA A 306 12.86 6.58 8.83
CA ALA A 306 11.72 5.73 9.10
C ALA A 306 11.51 4.74 7.95
N LEU A 307 11.57 3.45 8.27
CA LEU A 307 11.38 2.33 7.34
C LEU A 307 10.00 1.73 7.59
N ASP A 308 9.12 1.87 6.59
CA ASP A 308 7.80 1.28 6.55
C ASP A 308 7.81 -0.03 5.76
N ASP A 309 6.89 -0.94 6.09
CA ASP A 309 6.75 -2.26 5.44
C ASP A 309 8.04 -3.10 5.48
N ALA A 310 8.82 -3.03 6.56
CA ALA A 310 10.13 -3.69 6.63
C ALA A 310 10.05 -5.22 6.48
N ASP A 311 8.87 -5.82 6.71
CA ASP A 311 8.60 -7.24 6.44
C ASP A 311 9.01 -7.64 5.02
N LEU A 312 8.82 -6.77 4.02
CA LEU A 312 9.18 -7.07 2.62
C LEU A 312 10.67 -7.36 2.44
N VAL A 313 11.52 -6.70 3.23
CA VAL A 313 12.97 -6.94 3.25
C VAL A 313 13.28 -8.17 4.10
N PHE A 314 12.61 -8.34 5.24
CA PHE A 314 12.83 -9.46 6.16
C PHE A 314 12.40 -10.81 5.57
N GLU A 315 11.49 -10.79 4.60
CA GLU A 315 11.08 -11.95 3.83
C GLU A 315 12.08 -12.36 2.75
N GLN A 316 13.03 -11.50 2.36
CA GLN A 316 14.03 -11.83 1.33
C GLN A 316 15.23 -12.53 1.98
N PRO A 317 15.44 -13.84 1.77
CA PRO A 317 16.42 -14.57 2.57
C PRO A 317 17.86 -14.12 2.33
N LYS A 318 18.18 -13.72 1.10
CA LYS A 318 19.50 -13.20 0.72
C LYS A 318 19.83 -11.82 1.29
N ILE A 319 18.84 -11.10 1.83
CA ILE A 319 18.98 -9.70 2.26
C ILE A 319 18.74 -9.57 3.77
N ALA A 320 17.69 -10.21 4.28
CA ALA A 320 17.12 -10.00 5.61
C ALA A 320 18.16 -9.99 6.73
N ASN A 321 18.96 -11.06 6.83
CA ASN A 321 19.90 -11.22 7.94
C ASN A 321 20.99 -10.15 7.93
N GLN A 322 21.64 -9.94 6.78
CA GLN A 322 22.73 -8.97 6.64
C GLN A 322 22.22 -7.54 6.87
N PHE A 323 21.05 -7.21 6.33
CA PHE A 323 20.44 -5.89 6.54
C PHE A 323 20.11 -5.65 8.02
N CYS A 324 19.56 -6.63 8.73
CA CYS A 324 19.28 -6.48 10.16
C CYS A 324 20.55 -6.35 11.01
N ILE A 325 21.58 -7.16 10.71
CA ILE A 325 22.90 -7.06 11.37
C ILE A 325 23.48 -5.65 11.19
N MET A 326 23.35 -5.07 9.99
CA MET A 326 23.78 -3.70 9.72
C MET A 326 23.03 -2.68 10.59
N LEU A 327 21.70 -2.76 10.66
CA LEU A 327 20.90 -1.84 11.49
C LEU A 327 21.24 -1.97 12.99
N ARG A 328 21.47 -3.21 13.48
CA ARG A 328 21.98 -3.45 14.84
C ARG A 328 23.34 -2.79 15.05
N ASN A 329 24.27 -2.99 14.12
CA ASN A 329 25.61 -2.41 14.22
C ASN A 329 25.56 -0.87 14.29
N TRP A 330 24.69 -0.22 13.50
CA TRP A 330 24.49 1.22 13.55
C TRP A 330 23.94 1.68 14.90
N TYR A 331 22.96 0.95 15.44
CA TYR A 331 22.43 1.18 16.78
C TYR A 331 23.49 1.04 17.87
N ASP A 332 24.35 0.02 17.78
CA ASP A 332 25.40 -0.22 18.77
C ASP A 332 26.51 0.83 18.69
N ARG A 333 26.92 1.25 17.49
CA ARG A 333 27.96 2.28 17.28
C ARG A 333 27.63 3.59 18.00
N ALA A 334 26.38 4.03 17.95
CA ALA A 334 25.93 5.24 18.64
C ALA A 334 26.06 5.18 20.18
N ARG A 335 26.40 4.02 20.76
CA ARG A 335 26.49 3.78 22.22
C ARG A 335 27.89 3.41 22.70
N ARG A 336 28.88 3.31 21.80
CA ARG A 336 30.24 2.85 22.15
C ARG A 336 31.08 3.91 22.85
N SER A 337 30.63 5.16 22.88
CA SER A 337 31.36 6.29 23.49
C SER A 337 32.77 6.49 22.88
N ASP A 338 32.95 6.11 21.61
CA ASP A 338 34.13 6.37 20.78
C ASP A 338 33.91 7.59 19.87
N LEU A 339 34.92 7.98 19.09
CA LEU A 339 34.86 9.17 18.20
C LEU A 339 33.74 9.04 17.14
N ASP A 340 33.51 7.83 16.63
CA ASP A 340 32.46 7.59 15.63
C ASP A 340 31.06 7.61 16.26
N SER A 341 30.96 7.36 17.58
CA SER A 341 29.72 7.42 18.34
C SER A 341 29.02 8.77 18.19
N GLU A 342 29.73 9.89 18.11
CA GLU A 342 29.11 11.22 17.94
C GLU A 342 28.40 11.39 16.59
N ILE A 343 28.95 10.76 15.54
CA ILE A 343 28.34 10.78 14.19
C ILE A 343 27.10 9.90 14.18
N TRP A 344 27.23 8.66 14.66
CA TRP A 344 26.12 7.70 14.72
C TRP A 344 25.04 8.11 15.73
N ASP A 345 25.39 8.90 16.74
CA ASP A 345 24.43 9.48 17.67
C ASP A 345 23.44 10.42 16.97
N LYS A 346 23.74 10.94 15.77
CA LYS A 346 22.81 11.76 14.96
C LYS A 346 21.70 10.94 14.28
N LEU A 347 21.87 9.63 14.12
CA LEU A 347 20.89 8.78 13.46
C LEU A 347 19.75 8.41 14.43
N ARG A 348 18.50 8.53 13.96
CA ARG A 348 17.30 8.01 14.62
C ARG A 348 16.62 7.05 13.67
N LEU A 349 16.29 5.85 14.14
CA LEU A 349 15.66 4.81 13.35
C LEU A 349 14.25 4.53 13.85
N ILE A 350 13.29 4.46 12.92
CA ILE A 350 11.98 3.85 13.15
C ILE A 350 11.84 2.69 12.16
N ILE A 351 11.51 1.51 12.65
CA ILE A 351 11.27 0.31 11.83
C ILE A 351 9.84 -0.14 12.10
N VAL A 352 9.01 -0.17 11.06
CA VAL A 352 7.64 -0.68 11.11
C VAL A 352 7.61 -2.07 10.50
N HIS A 353 7.12 -3.05 11.25
CA HIS A 353 6.97 -4.41 10.75
C HIS A 353 5.82 -5.16 11.44
N SER A 354 5.27 -6.18 10.78
CA SER A 354 4.06 -6.87 11.21
C SER A 354 4.32 -7.97 12.23
N THR A 355 5.36 -8.78 12.02
CA THR A 355 5.90 -9.74 13.00
C THR A 355 7.39 -10.01 12.70
N GLU A 356 8.07 -10.81 13.52
CA GLU A 356 9.45 -11.25 13.25
C GLU A 356 9.42 -12.62 12.56
N PHE A 357 8.83 -12.69 11.35
CA PHE A 357 8.89 -13.90 10.55
C PHE A 357 10.05 -13.79 9.56
N TYR A 358 11.15 -14.43 9.89
CA TYR A 358 12.31 -14.54 9.04
C TYR A 358 12.28 -15.91 8.37
N ALA A 359 12.14 -15.96 7.05
CA ALA A 359 11.88 -17.20 6.32
C ALA A 359 12.95 -18.30 6.51
N GLU A 360 14.19 -17.93 6.87
CA GLU A 360 15.33 -18.85 6.98
C GLU A 360 16.13 -18.72 8.29
N LEU A 361 15.71 -17.89 9.25
CA LEU A 361 16.47 -17.74 10.49
C LEU A 361 16.05 -18.80 11.51
N ASP A 362 17.05 -19.32 12.23
CA ASP A 362 16.87 -20.18 13.37
C ASP A 362 15.80 -19.56 14.29
N ILE A 363 14.76 -20.34 14.58
CA ILE A 363 13.47 -19.94 15.19
C ILE A 363 13.70 -19.22 16.54
N ASN A 364 14.91 -19.34 17.09
CA ASN A 364 15.34 -18.83 18.38
C ASN A 364 16.14 -17.51 18.34
N THR A 365 16.44 -16.92 17.17
CA THR A 365 17.23 -15.68 17.10
C THR A 365 16.64 -14.62 16.17
N SER A 366 16.02 -13.59 16.75
CA SER A 366 15.73 -12.35 16.02
C SER A 366 17.04 -11.55 15.82
N PRO A 367 17.44 -11.22 14.59
CA PRO A 367 18.60 -10.35 14.31
C PRO A 367 18.45 -8.93 14.86
N LEU A 368 17.25 -8.52 15.28
CA LEU A 368 16.99 -7.27 16.00
C LEU A 368 16.49 -7.52 17.44
N GLY A 369 16.55 -8.76 17.92
CA GLY A 369 16.25 -9.12 19.31
C GLY A 369 17.14 -8.31 20.26
N GLY A 370 16.52 -7.71 21.28
CA GLY A 370 17.20 -6.82 22.24
C GLY A 370 17.61 -5.44 21.69
N VAL A 371 17.35 -5.14 20.42
CA VAL A 371 17.76 -3.88 19.77
C VAL A 371 16.63 -2.85 19.83
N GLY A 372 16.92 -1.68 20.40
CA GLY A 372 16.00 -0.55 20.45
C GLY A 372 14.78 -0.75 21.34
N LYS A 373 13.81 0.18 21.23
CA LYS A 373 12.53 0.11 21.95
C LYS A 373 11.50 -0.59 21.06
N VAL A 374 10.99 -1.72 21.52
CA VAL A 374 9.86 -2.41 20.90
C VAL A 374 8.55 -1.76 21.37
N VAL A 375 7.68 -1.46 20.43
CA VAL A 375 6.36 -0.88 20.62
C VAL A 375 5.34 -1.83 20.01
N ASP A 376 4.67 -2.61 20.83
CA ASP A 376 3.56 -3.45 20.42
C ASP A 376 2.27 -2.62 20.39
N LEU A 377 1.64 -2.49 19.21
CA LEU A 377 0.44 -1.67 19.05
C LEU A 377 -0.83 -2.51 19.35
N PRO A 378 -1.60 -2.20 20.40
CA PRO A 378 -2.81 -2.92 20.73
C PRO A 378 -3.98 -2.51 19.83
N GLU A 379 -5.07 -3.25 19.95
CA GLU A 379 -6.38 -2.83 19.43
C GLU A 379 -6.87 -1.54 20.09
N LEU A 380 -7.76 -0.84 19.41
CA LEU A 380 -8.45 0.32 19.98
C LEU A 380 -9.37 -0.12 21.10
N ASN A 381 -9.30 0.56 22.23
CA ASN A 381 -10.26 0.40 23.31
C ASN A 381 -11.56 1.18 23.04
N LEU A 382 -12.57 0.98 23.88
CA LEU A 382 -13.89 1.60 23.75
C LEU A 382 -13.82 3.14 23.59
N GLU A 383 -13.04 3.81 24.44
CA GLU A 383 -12.85 5.27 24.39
C GLU A 383 -12.22 5.72 23.06
N GLN A 384 -11.24 4.97 22.57
CA GLN A 384 -10.58 5.23 21.30
C GLN A 384 -11.55 5.03 20.12
N VAL A 385 -12.41 4.02 20.16
CA VAL A 385 -13.43 3.82 19.11
C VAL A 385 -14.50 4.92 19.16
N GLN A 386 -14.95 5.35 20.33
CA GLN A 386 -15.86 6.51 20.46
C GLN A 386 -15.25 7.78 19.85
N ARG A 387 -13.95 8.02 20.06
CA ARG A 387 -13.22 9.13 19.43
C ARG A 387 -13.14 8.98 17.91
N LEU A 388 -12.92 7.76 17.40
CA LEU A 388 -12.95 7.47 15.96
C LEU A 388 -14.29 7.88 15.37
N VAL A 389 -15.39 7.37 15.93
CA VAL A 389 -16.76 7.65 15.50
C VAL A 389 -17.04 9.16 15.48
N THR A 390 -16.65 9.86 16.55
CA THR A 390 -16.79 11.32 16.65
C THR A 390 -16.01 12.04 15.55
N ARG A 391 -14.77 11.63 15.25
CA ARG A 391 -13.95 12.20 14.16
C ARG A 391 -14.55 11.95 12.78
N HIS A 392 -15.23 10.82 12.59
CA HIS A 392 -16.01 10.56 11.38
C HIS A 392 -17.31 11.38 11.30
N ARG A 393 -17.64 12.17 12.35
CA ARG A 393 -18.87 12.97 12.49
C ARG A 393 -20.13 12.12 12.60
N LEU A 394 -20.01 10.97 13.26
CA LEU A 394 -21.12 10.11 13.63
C LEU A 394 -21.44 10.30 15.11
N SER A 395 -22.69 10.04 15.51
CA SER A 395 -23.19 10.23 16.88
C SER A 395 -23.72 8.91 17.44
N TRP A 396 -22.85 7.91 17.56
CA TRP A 396 -23.23 6.63 18.16
C TRP A 396 -23.15 6.68 19.68
N SER A 397 -24.10 6.01 20.34
CA SER A 397 -24.07 5.79 21.78
C SER A 397 -22.97 4.80 22.17
N GLU A 398 -22.61 4.76 23.45
CA GLU A 398 -21.67 3.77 23.97
C GLU A 398 -22.09 2.33 23.65
N GLY A 399 -23.37 1.99 23.85
CA GLY A 399 -23.89 0.66 23.51
C GLY A 399 -23.82 0.32 22.02
N GLN A 400 -23.97 1.31 21.13
CA GLN A 400 -23.76 1.12 19.69
C GLN A 400 -22.28 0.87 19.36
N VAL A 401 -21.36 1.57 20.03
CA VAL A 401 -19.92 1.31 19.87
C VAL A 401 -19.56 -0.09 20.39
N GLU A 402 -20.13 -0.53 21.51
CA GLU A 402 -19.95 -1.89 22.04
C GLU A 402 -20.44 -2.95 21.06
N GLN A 403 -21.61 -2.76 20.43
CA GLN A 403 -22.14 -3.66 19.40
C GLN A 403 -21.21 -3.74 18.18
N LEU A 404 -20.69 -2.60 17.72
CA LEU A 404 -19.72 -2.57 16.63
C LEU A 404 -18.42 -3.31 17.01
N MET A 405 -17.91 -3.07 18.21
CA MET A 405 -16.69 -3.73 18.70
C MET A 405 -16.90 -5.23 18.94
N ALA A 406 -18.10 -5.67 19.31
CA ALA A 406 -18.42 -7.10 19.37
C ALA A 406 -18.27 -7.77 17.99
N MET A 407 -18.60 -7.05 16.91
CA MET A 407 -18.45 -7.56 15.55
C MET A 407 -17.01 -7.45 15.00
N LEU A 408 -16.37 -6.29 15.17
CA LEU A 408 -15.11 -5.94 14.49
C LEU A 408 -13.88 -5.98 15.41
N GLY A 409 -14.06 -6.18 16.71
CA GLY A 409 -13.04 -5.94 17.71
C GLY A 409 -12.62 -4.47 17.76
N GLY A 410 -11.45 -4.21 18.33
CA GLY A 410 -10.81 -2.89 18.26
C GLY A 410 -9.94 -2.71 17.01
N HIS A 411 -10.28 -3.35 15.89
CA HIS A 411 -9.46 -3.37 14.68
C HIS A 411 -9.53 -2.01 13.93
N PRO A 412 -8.45 -1.21 13.87
CA PRO A 412 -8.50 0.16 13.38
C PRO A 412 -9.01 0.31 11.94
N LEU A 413 -8.51 -0.52 11.01
CA LEU A 413 -8.94 -0.50 9.60
C LEU A 413 -10.44 -0.81 9.46
N LEU A 414 -10.91 -1.91 10.04
CA LEU A 414 -12.32 -2.32 9.94
C LEU A 414 -13.25 -1.27 10.57
N LEU A 415 -12.87 -0.69 11.70
CA LEU A 415 -13.64 0.38 12.34
C LEU A 415 -13.70 1.65 11.47
N GLY A 416 -12.58 2.02 10.83
CA GLY A 416 -12.55 3.12 9.88
C GLY A 416 -13.42 2.87 8.65
N MET A 417 -13.35 1.67 8.07
CA MET A 417 -14.18 1.24 6.93
C MET A 417 -15.68 1.26 7.29
N ALA A 418 -16.05 0.78 8.48
CA ALA A 418 -17.42 0.82 9.00
C ALA A 418 -17.95 2.26 9.10
N ALA A 419 -17.19 3.14 9.75
CA ALA A 419 -17.58 4.53 9.94
C ALA A 419 -17.71 5.28 8.60
N ASP A 420 -16.79 5.04 7.67
CA ASP A 420 -16.85 5.59 6.32
C ASP A 420 -18.05 5.08 5.52
N TYR A 421 -18.34 3.78 5.58
CA TYR A 421 -19.45 3.18 4.87
C TYR A 421 -20.79 3.75 5.37
N VAL A 422 -21.00 3.77 6.68
CA VAL A 422 -22.22 4.35 7.29
C VAL A 422 -22.40 5.80 6.88
N LYS A 423 -21.32 6.58 6.92
CA LYS A 423 -21.36 7.99 6.51
C LYS A 423 -21.70 8.18 5.03
N ARG A 424 -21.16 7.35 4.15
CA ARG A 424 -21.37 7.44 2.69
C ARG A 424 -22.78 6.98 2.28
N HIS A 425 -23.24 5.88 2.84
CA HIS A 425 -24.50 5.23 2.45
C HIS A 425 -25.70 5.69 3.30
N ARG A 426 -25.46 6.42 4.41
CA ARG A 426 -26.48 6.93 5.33
C ARG A 426 -27.37 5.82 5.90
N ILE A 427 -26.77 4.68 6.22
CA ILE A 427 -27.45 3.53 6.83
C ILE A 427 -27.29 3.52 8.35
N THR A 428 -28.08 2.69 9.02
CA THR A 428 -28.01 2.45 10.47
C THR A 428 -26.86 1.49 10.83
N LEU A 429 -26.52 1.42 12.11
CA LEU A 429 -25.53 0.45 12.60
C LEU A 429 -26.07 -0.98 12.44
N GLU A 430 -27.36 -1.18 12.67
CA GLU A 430 -28.02 -2.48 12.56
C GLU A 430 -27.96 -3.02 11.13
N GLU A 431 -28.21 -2.17 10.12
CA GLU A 431 -28.03 -2.52 8.71
C GLU A 431 -26.56 -2.84 8.37
N LEU A 432 -25.62 -2.04 8.87
CA LEU A 432 -24.18 -2.29 8.70
C LEU A 432 -23.80 -3.68 9.24
N LEU A 433 -24.25 -4.03 10.45
CA LEU A 433 -23.91 -5.29 11.11
C LEU A 433 -24.49 -6.51 10.38
N GLN A 434 -25.66 -6.36 9.75
CA GLN A 434 -26.26 -7.41 8.91
C GLN A 434 -25.50 -7.62 7.60
N GLU A 435 -25.05 -6.53 6.96
CA GLU A 435 -24.31 -6.60 5.68
C GLU A 435 -22.83 -6.96 5.86
N ALA A 436 -22.24 -6.66 7.02
CA ALA A 436 -20.82 -6.78 7.31
C ALA A 436 -20.17 -8.12 6.86
N PRO A 437 -20.70 -9.31 7.20
CA PRO A 437 -20.09 -10.59 6.85
C PRO A 437 -20.49 -11.09 5.45
N THR A 438 -21.04 -10.24 4.59
CA THR A 438 -21.53 -10.64 3.25
C THR A 438 -20.57 -10.21 2.15
N VAL A 439 -20.68 -10.86 0.98
CA VAL A 439 -19.89 -10.51 -0.23
C VAL A 439 -20.26 -9.15 -0.82
N ALA A 440 -21.41 -8.58 -0.45
CA ALA A 440 -21.82 -7.23 -0.84
C ALA A 440 -21.50 -6.18 0.24
N GLY A 441 -21.03 -6.63 1.42
CA GLY A 441 -20.81 -5.77 2.57
C GLY A 441 -19.60 -4.84 2.43
N PRO A 442 -19.46 -3.89 3.39
CA PRO A 442 -18.39 -2.89 3.41
C PRO A 442 -16.98 -3.48 3.42
N PHE A 443 -16.82 -4.72 3.90
CA PHE A 443 -15.54 -5.38 4.06
C PHE A 443 -15.22 -6.38 2.94
N SER A 444 -16.07 -6.48 1.92
CA SER A 444 -16.00 -7.51 0.87
C SER A 444 -14.63 -7.61 0.19
N ASP A 445 -14.04 -6.48 -0.20
CA ASP A 445 -12.72 -6.46 -0.84
C ASP A 445 -11.61 -6.96 0.10
N HIS A 446 -11.59 -6.45 1.34
CA HIS A 446 -10.63 -6.85 2.37
C HIS A 446 -10.72 -8.35 2.70
N LEU A 447 -11.94 -8.86 2.89
CA LEU A 447 -12.19 -10.26 3.20
C LEU A 447 -11.82 -11.18 2.03
N ARG A 448 -12.07 -10.74 0.79
CA ARG A 448 -11.66 -11.47 -0.41
C ARG A 448 -10.15 -11.53 -0.59
N GLU A 449 -9.43 -10.43 -0.35
CA GLU A 449 -7.97 -10.42 -0.42
C GLU A 449 -7.35 -11.41 0.59
N LEU A 450 -7.87 -11.43 1.82
CA LEU A 450 -7.47 -12.40 2.84
C LEU A 450 -7.82 -13.85 2.43
N LEU A 451 -9.00 -14.07 1.82
CA LEU A 451 -9.40 -15.38 1.31
C LEU A 451 -8.47 -15.88 0.21
N GLU A 452 -8.10 -15.01 -0.74
CA GLU A 452 -7.16 -15.34 -1.82
C GLU A 452 -5.77 -15.73 -1.25
N ILE A 453 -5.28 -15.00 -0.24
CA ILE A 453 -4.02 -15.32 0.44
C ILE A 453 -4.09 -16.70 1.11
N LEU A 454 -5.20 -17.02 1.79
CA LEU A 454 -5.38 -18.31 2.45
C LEU A 454 -5.47 -19.45 1.43
N GLN A 455 -6.23 -19.29 0.35
CA GLN A 455 -6.37 -20.30 -0.71
C GLN A 455 -5.05 -20.61 -1.43
N GLN A 456 -4.14 -19.63 -1.51
CA GLN A 456 -2.80 -19.86 -2.06
C GLN A 456 -1.87 -20.63 -1.10
N LYS A 457 -2.25 -20.79 0.18
CA LYS A 457 -1.42 -21.42 1.23
C LYS A 457 -2.24 -22.46 2.02
N PRO A 458 -2.31 -23.71 1.54
CA PRO A 458 -3.16 -24.76 2.11
C PRO A 458 -2.98 -24.97 3.62
N ASP A 459 -1.75 -24.89 4.14
CA ASP A 459 -1.48 -25.04 5.57
C ASP A 459 -2.11 -23.92 6.42
N LEU A 460 -2.07 -22.67 5.92
CA LEU A 460 -2.71 -21.54 6.59
C LEU A 460 -4.23 -21.63 6.49
N GLN A 461 -4.75 -22.05 5.33
CA GLN A 461 -6.16 -22.27 5.12
C GLN A 461 -6.71 -23.32 6.11
N ALA A 462 -6.05 -24.47 6.22
CA ALA A 462 -6.45 -25.55 7.12
C ALA A 462 -6.39 -25.10 8.59
N ALA A 463 -5.30 -24.46 9.01
CA ALA A 463 -5.15 -23.93 10.36
C ALA A 463 -6.24 -22.90 10.70
N PHE A 464 -6.52 -21.97 9.80
CA PHE A 464 -7.54 -20.95 10.07
C PHE A 464 -8.97 -21.50 10.00
N SER A 465 -9.24 -22.48 9.13
CA SER A 465 -10.51 -23.20 9.08
C SER A 465 -10.82 -23.86 10.44
N GLN A 466 -9.83 -24.48 11.09
CA GLN A 466 -9.99 -25.02 12.44
C GLN A 466 -10.40 -23.94 13.46
N VAL A 467 -9.74 -22.78 13.42
CA VAL A 467 -9.98 -21.66 14.36
C VAL A 467 -11.38 -21.08 14.20
N VAL A 468 -11.87 -20.87 12.97
CA VAL A 468 -13.20 -20.27 12.76
C VAL A 468 -14.35 -21.24 12.97
N ASN A 469 -14.09 -22.56 12.84
CA ASN A 469 -15.08 -23.62 13.05
C ASN A 469 -15.21 -24.07 14.52
N ALA A 470 -14.21 -23.80 15.36
CA ALA A 470 -14.27 -24.09 16.80
C ALA A 470 -15.43 -23.34 17.49
N HIS A 471 -15.96 -23.89 18.59
CA HIS A 471 -16.95 -23.20 19.42
C HIS A 471 -16.38 -21.88 19.99
N GLU A 472 -17.24 -20.89 20.27
CA GLU A 472 -16.81 -19.56 20.72
C GLU A 472 -15.99 -19.59 22.02
N ASP A 473 -16.25 -20.57 22.89
CA ASP A 473 -15.53 -20.78 24.15
C ASP A 473 -14.27 -21.65 24.00
N ASN A 474 -14.03 -22.23 22.82
CA ASN A 474 -12.91 -23.16 22.59
C ASN A 474 -11.80 -22.49 21.80
N THR A 475 -10.66 -22.30 22.47
CA THR A 475 -9.44 -21.83 21.83
C THR A 475 -8.72 -22.98 21.13
N VAL A 476 -8.21 -22.79 19.92
CA VAL A 476 -7.60 -23.86 19.12
C VAL A 476 -6.09 -23.82 19.25
N GLU A 477 -5.47 -24.93 19.67
CA GLU A 477 -4.02 -25.08 19.65
C GLU A 477 -3.55 -25.22 18.20
N LEU A 478 -2.64 -24.36 17.77
CA LEU A 478 -2.11 -24.36 16.40
C LEU A 478 -0.60 -24.58 16.40
N ASN A 479 -0.13 -25.21 15.33
CA ASN A 479 1.30 -25.28 15.03
C ASN A 479 1.92 -23.85 14.99
N PRO A 480 3.11 -23.63 15.57
CA PRO A 480 3.68 -22.29 15.72
C PRO A 480 3.85 -21.49 14.42
N ILE A 481 4.17 -22.16 13.31
CA ILE A 481 4.41 -21.51 12.01
C ILE A 481 3.10 -20.93 11.41
N PRO A 482 2.04 -21.75 11.21
CA PRO A 482 0.72 -21.21 10.85
C PRO A 482 0.17 -20.20 11.85
N ALA A 483 0.30 -20.45 13.17
CA ALA A 483 -0.19 -19.55 14.21
C ALA A 483 0.41 -18.14 14.07
N LYS A 484 1.74 -18.03 13.95
CA LYS A 484 2.43 -16.74 13.76
C LYS A 484 2.07 -16.07 12.45
N SER A 485 1.90 -16.85 11.37
CA SER A 485 1.53 -16.33 10.05
C SER A 485 0.11 -15.75 10.05
N LEU A 486 -0.85 -16.47 10.65
CA LEU A 486 -2.23 -15.99 10.81
C LEU A 486 -2.31 -14.77 11.73
N GLN A 487 -1.49 -14.73 12.79
CA GLN A 487 -1.40 -13.56 13.66
C GLN A 487 -0.87 -12.35 12.89
N ARG A 488 0.14 -12.54 12.03
CA ARG A 488 0.71 -11.48 11.17
C ARG A 488 -0.34 -10.87 10.26
N LEU A 489 -1.11 -11.71 9.56
CA LEU A 489 -2.23 -11.30 8.70
C LEU A 489 -3.37 -10.61 9.47
N GLY A 490 -3.31 -10.57 10.81
CA GLY A 490 -4.36 -10.00 11.64
C GLY A 490 -5.59 -10.90 11.78
N LEU A 491 -5.55 -12.15 11.31
CA LEU A 491 -6.70 -13.05 11.32
C LEU A 491 -7.01 -13.62 12.71
N VAL A 492 -5.97 -13.83 13.53
CA VAL A 492 -6.11 -14.43 14.87
C VAL A 492 -5.48 -13.57 15.97
N LYS A 493 -5.98 -13.76 17.19
CA LYS A 493 -5.32 -13.43 18.46
C LYS A 493 -4.72 -14.71 19.02
N LEU A 494 -3.49 -14.62 19.50
CA LEU A 494 -2.81 -15.74 20.17
C LEU A 494 -2.76 -15.45 21.66
N ASP A 495 -3.18 -16.43 22.45
CA ASP A 495 -2.89 -16.53 23.88
C ASP A 495 -2.10 -17.81 24.10
N ARG A 496 -0.79 -17.65 24.36
CA ARG A 496 0.18 -18.75 24.35
C ARG A 496 0.11 -19.52 23.02
N ASP A 497 -0.17 -20.82 23.07
CA ASP A 497 -0.26 -21.70 21.90
C ASP A 497 -1.68 -21.76 21.30
N PHE A 498 -2.62 -21.03 21.89
CA PHE A 498 -4.03 -21.06 21.50
C PHE A 498 -4.41 -19.85 20.65
N ALA A 499 -5.15 -20.12 19.57
CA ALA A 499 -5.62 -19.13 18.62
C ALA A 499 -7.14 -18.95 18.67
N ASN A 500 -7.56 -17.70 18.58
CA ASN A 500 -8.95 -17.30 18.40
C ASN A 500 -9.06 -16.36 17.19
N PRO A 501 -10.20 -16.34 16.46
CA PRO A 501 -10.44 -15.31 15.46
C PRO A 501 -10.29 -13.92 16.08
N ARG A 502 -9.67 -12.98 15.35
CA ARG A 502 -9.45 -11.63 15.88
C ARG A 502 -10.74 -10.90 16.21
N CYS A 503 -11.76 -11.11 15.38
CA CYS A 503 -13.08 -10.51 15.51
C CYS A 503 -14.16 -11.45 14.95
N GLN A 504 -15.41 -11.18 15.31
CA GLN A 504 -16.56 -11.99 14.90
C GLN A 504 -16.85 -11.91 13.41
N LEU A 505 -16.54 -10.78 12.76
CA LEU A 505 -16.61 -10.63 11.31
C LEU A 505 -15.83 -11.74 10.59
N TYR A 506 -14.58 -11.96 11.01
CA TYR A 506 -13.74 -13.00 10.41
C TYR A 506 -14.31 -14.39 10.69
N ARG A 507 -14.77 -14.67 11.91
CA ARG A 507 -15.41 -15.94 12.23
C ARG A 507 -16.62 -16.21 11.31
N GLN A 508 -17.53 -15.25 11.17
CA GLN A 508 -18.75 -15.42 10.39
C GLN A 508 -18.49 -15.57 8.88
N TYR A 509 -17.61 -14.75 8.33
CA TYR A 509 -17.30 -14.80 6.90
C TYR A 509 -16.55 -16.09 6.54
N PHE A 510 -15.40 -16.34 7.17
CA PHE A 510 -14.52 -17.43 6.75
C PHE A 510 -15.09 -18.82 7.06
N ARG A 511 -15.97 -18.95 8.07
CA ARG A 511 -16.69 -20.21 8.31
C ARG A 511 -17.57 -20.66 7.14
N ARG A 512 -17.99 -19.73 6.27
CA ARG A 512 -18.81 -20.04 5.09
C ARG A 512 -17.98 -20.39 3.86
N TYR A 513 -16.72 -19.96 3.81
CA TYR A 513 -15.89 -19.97 2.60
C TYR A 513 -14.59 -20.78 2.73
N LEU A 514 -14.27 -21.27 3.93
CA LEU A 514 -13.17 -22.20 4.25
C LEU A 514 -13.73 -23.50 4.81
#